data_AF-V5Z212-F1
#
_entry.id   AF-V5Z212-F1
#
_cell.length_a   1.000
_cell.length_b   1.000
_cell.length_c   1.000
_cell.angle_alpha   90.00
_cell.angle_beta   90.00
_cell.angle_gamma   90.00
#
_symmetry.space_group_name_H-M   'P 1'
#
loop_
_entity.id
_entity.type
_entity.pdbx_description
1 polymer ?
#
loop_
_entity_poly.entity_id
_entity_poly.type
_entity_poly.pdbx_seq_one_letter_code
_entity_poly.pdbx_strand_id
1 'polypeptide(L)'
;MEVMRIEPQTITHLQEWLGKTESLSDTVTAAPVRALSATLDRIDPEPSKGTFLPELWHWLYFLPHARESEIGPDGHPKRGGFLPPVPL
;
A
#
# COMPACT_ATOMS: atom_id res chain seq x y z
N MET A 1 6.45 -24.01 20.55
CA MET A 1 6.09 -22.67 20.02
C MET A 1 5.70 -21.83 21.21
N GLU A 2 6.52 -20.85 21.55
CA GLU A 2 6.17 -19.84 22.55
C GLU A 2 5.08 -18.95 21.95
N VAL A 3 3.93 -18.84 22.61
CA VAL A 3 2.85 -17.97 22.16
C VAL A 3 3.27 -16.54 22.49
N MET A 4 3.55 -15.74 21.46
CA MET A 4 3.88 -14.34 21.64
C MET A 4 2.67 -13.64 22.29
N ARG A 5 2.79 -13.29 23.57
CA ARG A 5 1.73 -12.61 24.33
C ARG A 5 1.97 -11.12 24.22
N ILE A 6 1.01 -10.39 23.65
CA ILE A 6 1.09 -8.92 23.59
C ILE A 6 0.73 -8.38 24.97
N GLU A 7 1.69 -7.74 25.63
CA GLU A 7 1.50 -7.14 26.95
C GLU A 7 0.52 -5.95 26.90
N PRO A 8 -0.25 -5.67 27.97
CA PRO A 8 -1.22 -4.57 28.01
C PRO A 8 -0.61 -3.19 27.69
N GLN A 9 0.65 -2.97 28.09
CA GLN A 9 1.38 -1.73 27.79
C GLN A 9 1.63 -1.60 26.29
N THR A 10 1.94 -2.69 25.60
CA THR A 10 2.10 -2.71 24.15
C THR A 10 0.80 -2.36 23.44
N ILE A 11 -0.34 -2.89 23.91
CA ILE A 11 -1.65 -2.54 23.35
C ILE A 11 -1.92 -1.03 23.50
N THR A 12 -1.66 -0.49 24.70
CA THR A 12 -1.85 0.94 25.00
C THR A 12 -1.02 1.81 24.06
N HIS A 13 0.24 1.45 23.81
CA HIS A 13 1.10 2.16 22.88
C HIS A 13 0.58 2.08 21.44
N LEU A 14 0.17 0.91 20.96
CA LEU A 14 -0.36 0.74 19.60
C LEU A 14 -1.66 1.53 19.36
N GLN A 15 -2.46 1.75 20.40
CA GLN A 15 -3.68 2.55 20.33
C GLN A 15 -3.43 4.04 20.01
N GLU A 16 -2.21 4.54 20.19
CA GLU A 16 -1.83 5.91 19.79
C GLU A 16 -1.97 6.15 18.27
N TRP A 17 -2.06 5.08 17.47
CA TRP A 17 -2.31 5.17 16.02
C TRP A 17 -3.79 5.23 15.64
N LEU A 18 -4.71 5.05 16.59
CA LEU A 18 -6.15 5.17 16.32
C LEU A 18 -6.51 6.59 15.88
N GLY A 19 -7.30 6.70 14.82
CA GLY A 19 -7.75 7.98 14.27
C GLY A 19 -6.70 8.72 13.43
N LYS A 20 -5.48 8.17 13.27
CA LYS A 20 -4.52 8.73 12.32
C LYS A 20 -5.00 8.47 10.88
N THR A 21 -4.90 9.49 10.05
CA THR A 21 -5.29 9.45 8.64
C THR A 21 -4.16 9.94 7.76
N GLU A 22 -3.99 9.32 6.61
CA GLU A 22 -3.13 9.81 5.53
C GLU A 22 -4.02 10.07 4.31
N SER A 23 -3.64 11.04 3.49
CA SER A 23 -4.32 11.35 2.24
C SER A 23 -3.28 11.60 1.16
N LEU A 24 -3.50 10.95 0.02
CA LEU A 24 -2.64 11.03 -1.16
C LEU A 24 -3.47 11.54 -2.33
N SER A 25 -2.81 12.20 -3.27
CA SER A 25 -3.42 12.64 -4.52
C SER A 25 -2.48 12.31 -5.64
N ASP A 26 -3.00 11.70 -6.68
CA ASP A 26 -2.23 11.36 -7.87
C ASP A 26 -3.11 11.50 -9.12
N THR A 27 -2.48 11.51 -10.28
CA THR A 27 -3.13 11.53 -11.59
C THR A 27 -3.27 10.12 -12.13
N VAL A 28 -4.48 9.78 -12.55
CA VAL A 28 -4.73 8.52 -13.27
C VAL A 28 -4.07 8.60 -14.65
N THR A 29 -2.89 7.98 -14.77
CA THR A 29 -2.13 7.86 -16.02
C THR A 29 -2.33 6.51 -16.69
N ALA A 30 -1.99 6.41 -17.98
CA ALA A 30 -2.11 5.20 -18.77
C ALA A 30 -1.13 4.07 -18.36
N ALA A 31 0.00 4.41 -17.75
CA ALA A 31 1.10 3.47 -17.53
C ALA A 31 0.74 2.31 -16.58
N PRO A 32 0.09 2.52 -15.42
CA PRO A 32 -0.29 1.41 -14.54
C PRO A 32 -1.29 0.44 -15.18
N VAL A 33 -2.25 0.94 -15.98
CA VAL A 33 -3.20 0.09 -16.72
C VAL A 33 -2.47 -0.82 -17.69
N ARG A 34 -1.61 -0.24 -18.54
CA ARG A 34 -0.79 -1.02 -19.48
C ARG A 34 0.03 -2.09 -18.77
N ALA A 35 0.68 -1.71 -17.67
CA ALA A 35 1.55 -2.61 -16.92
C ALA A 35 0.75 -3.80 -16.35
N LEU A 36 -0.38 -3.54 -15.68
CA LEU A 36 -1.18 -4.61 -15.10
C LEU A 36 -1.86 -5.49 -16.17
N SER A 37 -2.36 -4.89 -17.26
CA SER A 37 -2.87 -5.66 -18.41
C SER A 37 -1.82 -6.62 -18.95
N ALA A 38 -0.58 -6.17 -19.13
CA ALA A 38 0.53 -7.02 -19.57
C ALA A 38 0.91 -8.09 -18.54
N THR A 39 0.95 -7.76 -17.24
CA THR A 39 1.22 -8.73 -16.17
C THR A 39 0.19 -9.87 -16.14
N LEU A 40 -1.06 -9.56 -16.46
CA LEU A 40 -2.16 -10.53 -16.48
C LEU A 40 -2.35 -11.22 -17.85
N ASP A 41 -1.43 -10.99 -18.80
CA ASP A 41 -1.50 -11.51 -20.17
C ASP A 41 -2.82 -11.20 -20.87
N ARG A 42 -3.34 -9.98 -20.65
CA ARG A 42 -4.59 -9.50 -21.24
C ARG A 42 -4.31 -8.77 -22.55
N ILE A 43 -5.16 -9.01 -23.55
CA ILE A 43 -5.16 -8.30 -24.83
C ILE A 43 -6.13 -7.11 -24.73
N ASP A 44 -5.84 -6.18 -23.82
CA ASP A 44 -6.61 -4.94 -23.69
C ASP A 44 -6.15 -3.90 -24.73
N PRO A 45 -7.03 -3.01 -25.21
CA PRO A 45 -6.63 -1.91 -26.07
C PRO A 45 -5.73 -0.91 -25.32
N GLU A 46 -4.91 -0.17 -26.06
CA GLU A 46 -4.05 0.88 -25.50
C GLU A 46 -4.90 1.93 -24.74
N PRO A 47 -4.64 2.15 -23.43
CA PRO A 47 -5.44 3.06 -22.63
C PRO A 47 -5.22 4.52 -23.02
N SER A 48 -6.31 5.28 -23.08
CA SER A 48 -6.31 6.72 -23.37
C SER A 48 -7.11 7.48 -22.31
N LYS A 49 -7.09 8.83 -22.38
CA LYS A 49 -7.83 9.65 -21.41
C LYS A 49 -9.34 9.35 -21.53
N GLY A 50 -9.95 8.98 -20.41
CA GLY A 50 -11.36 8.58 -20.35
C GLY A 50 -11.60 7.08 -20.50
N THR A 51 -10.56 6.27 -20.73
CA THR A 51 -10.67 4.81 -20.62
C THR A 51 -11.13 4.41 -19.22
N PHE A 52 -12.13 3.53 -19.17
CA PHE A 52 -12.63 2.99 -17.90
C PHE A 52 -11.58 2.07 -17.27
N LEU A 53 -11.34 2.22 -15.98
CA LEU A 53 -10.47 1.32 -15.22
C LEU A 53 -11.27 0.08 -14.78
N PRO A 54 -10.75 -1.14 -14.97
CA PRO A 54 -11.34 -2.33 -14.39
C PRO A 54 -11.45 -2.24 -12.86
N GLU A 55 -12.28 -3.09 -12.27
CA GLU A 55 -12.59 -3.07 -10.85
C GLU A 55 -11.31 -3.19 -10.01
N LEU A 56 -11.20 -2.33 -8.98
CA LEU A 56 -10.05 -2.26 -8.07
C LEU A 56 -8.72 -1.79 -8.68
N TRP A 57 -8.62 -1.56 -10.00
CA TRP A 57 -7.36 -1.12 -10.62
C TRP A 57 -6.95 0.30 -10.22
N HIS A 58 -7.86 1.08 -9.65
CA HIS A 58 -7.55 2.39 -9.07
C HIS A 58 -6.55 2.31 -7.90
N TRP A 59 -6.38 1.14 -7.26
CA TRP A 59 -5.36 0.95 -6.21
C TRP A 59 -3.92 1.06 -6.70
N LEU A 60 -3.68 0.86 -8.00
CA LEU A 60 -2.35 1.00 -8.60
C LEU A 60 -1.79 2.44 -8.53
N TYR A 61 -2.65 3.43 -8.26
CA TYR A 61 -2.29 4.85 -8.27
C TYR A 61 -2.00 5.43 -6.88
N PHE A 62 -2.17 4.64 -5.83
CA PHE A 62 -1.95 5.08 -4.44
C PHE A 62 -1.00 4.14 -3.70
N LEU A 63 -0.05 3.56 -4.43
CA LEU A 63 0.97 2.69 -3.85
C LEU A 63 1.99 3.53 -3.05
N PRO A 64 2.46 3.06 -1.88
CA PRO A 64 3.48 3.78 -1.12
C PRO A 64 4.79 3.90 -1.90
N HIS A 65 5.25 5.14 -2.11
CA HIS A 65 6.56 5.43 -2.72
C HIS A 65 7.62 5.67 -1.65
N ALA A 66 7.89 4.67 -0.82
CA ALA A 66 8.93 4.78 0.20
C ALA A 66 10.32 4.84 -0.45
N ARG A 67 11.20 5.69 0.11
CA ARG A 67 12.62 5.65 -0.23
C ARG A 67 13.17 4.26 0.12
N GLU A 68 14.12 3.75 -0.64
CA GLU A 68 14.72 2.43 -0.38
C GLU A 68 15.31 2.32 1.03
N SER A 69 15.90 3.41 1.56
CA SER A 69 16.34 3.49 2.97
C SER A 69 15.23 3.30 4.01
N GLU A 70 13.96 3.48 3.62
CA GLU A 70 12.76 3.35 4.45
C GLU A 70 11.95 2.08 4.15
N ILE A 71 12.49 1.17 3.33
CA ILE A 71 11.87 -0.12 3.03
C ILE A 71 12.37 -1.17 4.02
N GLY A 72 11.44 -1.98 4.54
CA GLY A 72 11.72 -3.13 5.41
C GLY A 72 12.16 -4.36 4.62
N PRO A 73 12.63 -5.42 5.30
CA PRO A 73 13.07 -6.66 4.65
C PRO A 73 11.96 -7.38 3.88
N ASP A 74 10.69 -7.06 4.13
CA ASP A 74 9.51 -7.60 3.46
C ASP A 74 9.04 -6.74 2.26
N GLY A 75 9.79 -5.69 1.90
CA GLY A 75 9.47 -4.79 0.80
C GLY A 75 8.44 -3.70 1.12
N HIS A 76 7.85 -3.69 2.31
CA HIS A 76 6.91 -2.64 2.72
C HIS A 76 7.65 -1.44 3.34
N PRO A 77 7.02 -0.25 3.37
CA PRO A 77 7.52 0.85 4.20
C PRO A 77 7.70 0.42 5.66
N LYS A 78 8.78 0.87 6.30
CA LYS A 78 9.02 0.61 7.73
C LYS A 78 7.81 1.02 8.59
N ARG A 79 7.49 0.20 9.59
CA ARG A 79 6.43 0.48 10.57
C ARG A 79 6.83 1.58 11.53
N GLY A 80 5.85 2.16 12.22
CA GLY A 80 6.03 3.30 13.13
C GLY A 80 5.75 4.65 12.48
N GLY A 81 5.59 4.69 11.16
CA GLY A 81 5.02 5.82 10.42
C GLY A 81 3.50 5.83 10.48
N PHE A 82 2.84 5.70 9.33
CA PHE A 82 1.38 5.62 9.26
C PHE A 82 0.82 4.36 9.94
N LEU A 83 1.45 3.20 9.74
CA LEU A 83 1.08 1.96 10.43
C LEU A 83 1.82 1.83 11.77
N PRO A 84 1.15 1.34 12.83
CA PRO A 84 1.79 1.14 14.13
C PRO A 84 2.92 0.10 14.06
N PRO A 85 3.93 0.19 14.95
CA PRO A 85 5.06 -0.72 15.01
C PRO A 85 4.67 -2.06 15.65
N VAL A 86 3.74 -2.80 15.03
CA VAL A 86 3.28 -4.10 15.52
C VAL A 86 4.42 -5.13 15.43
N PRO A 87 4.76 -5.83 16.53
CA PRO A 87 5.68 -6.96 16.49
C PRO A 87 5.10 -8.10 15.63
N LEU A 88 5.88 -8.66 14.69
CA LEU A 88 5.53 -9.87 13.92
C LEU A 88 6.41 -11.04 14.35
#